data_AF-A0A7V0WLS2-F1
#
_entry.id   AF-A0A7V0WLS2-F1
#
_cell.length_a   1.000
_cell.length_b   1.000
_cell.length_c   1.000
_cell.angle_alpha   90.00
_cell.angle_beta   90.00
_cell.angle_gamma   90.00
#
_symmetry.space_group_name_H-M   'P 1'
#
loop_
_entity.id
_entity.type
_entity.pdbx_description
1 polymer ?
#
loop_
_entity_poly.entity_id
_entity_poly.type
_entity_poly.pdbx_seq_one_letter_code
_entity_poly.pdbx_strand_id
1 'polypeptide(L)'
;MLFNSQLFLLLFLPVTLIAYYAFAGSRARREWLLIAASLIFYGYWDYRLVPLLVGSIAANWILARAFRAANARLVLVLGVALNLSLIGVFKYADFFAGSLAWVLGAQHSPWNIILPLGISFFTFQQISYLADRYRGEAPVYGFREYFLYVSFFPQLIAG
;
A
#
# COMPACT_ATOMS: atom_id res chain seq x y z
N MET A 1 -12.51 -1.34 6.40
CA MET A 1 -13.86 -0.82 6.72
C MET A 1 -14.29 0.13 5.60
N LEU A 2 -15.59 0.40 5.41
CA LEU A 2 -16.05 1.43 4.47
C LEU A 2 -16.21 2.78 5.18
N PHE A 3 -15.84 3.88 4.52
CA PHE A 3 -15.91 5.24 5.08
C PHE A 3 -17.34 5.71 5.40
N ASN A 4 -18.32 5.24 4.64
CA ASN A 4 -19.73 5.57 4.85
C ASN A 4 -20.43 4.62 5.85
N SER A 5 -19.70 3.71 6.52
CA SER A 5 -20.29 2.79 7.48
C SER A 5 -20.50 3.44 8.85
N GLN A 6 -21.58 3.06 9.55
CA GLN A 6 -21.85 3.50 10.91
C GLN A 6 -20.71 3.12 11.87
N LEU A 7 -20.13 1.92 11.71
CA LEU A 7 -19.00 1.46 12.50
C LEU A 7 -17.78 2.38 12.32
N PHE A 8 -17.51 2.84 11.10
CA PHE A 8 -16.44 3.78 10.84
C PHE A 8 -16.73 5.14 11.49
N LEU A 9 -17.90 5.72 11.21
CA LEU A 9 -18.25 7.08 11.60
C LEU A 9 -18.46 7.24 13.11
N LEU A 10 -19.08 6.27 13.77
CA LEU A 10 -19.49 6.38 15.18
C LEU A 10 -18.48 5.75 16.15
N LEU A 11 -17.65 4.81 15.70
CA LEU A 11 -16.71 4.11 16.58
C LEU A 11 -15.27 4.32 16.15
N PHE A 12 -14.87 3.84 14.97
CA PHE A 12 -13.47 3.80 14.57
C PHE A 12 -12.85 5.21 14.49
N LEU A 13 -13.53 6.16 13.84
CA LEU A 13 -13.03 7.52 13.65
C LEU A 13 -12.96 8.30 14.99
N PRO A 14 -14.02 8.38 15.81
CA PRO A 14 -13.96 9.06 17.11
C PRO A 14 -12.89 8.48 18.03
N VAL A 15 -12.79 7.14 18.13
CA VAL A 15 -11.78 6.48 18.97
C VAL A 15 -10.37 6.79 18.49
N THR A 16 -10.12 6.73 17.18
CA THR A 16 -8.81 7.05 16.60
C THR A 16 -8.42 8.50 16.86
N LEU A 17 -9.36 9.45 16.71
CA LEU A 17 -9.12 10.87 16.97
C LEU A 17 -8.85 11.15 18.46
N ILE A 18 -9.66 10.60 19.36
CA ILE A 18 -9.46 10.74 20.81
C ILE A 18 -8.07 10.22 21.20
N ALA A 19 -7.70 9.02 20.73
CA ALA A 19 -6.39 8.45 20.99
C ALA A 19 -5.25 9.31 20.39
N TYR A 20 -5.44 9.88 19.20
CA TYR A 20 -4.45 10.74 18.55
C TYR A 20 -4.18 12.02 19.37
N TYR A 21 -5.23 12.64 19.90
CA TYR A 21 -5.10 13.81 20.77
C TYR A 21 -4.57 13.44 22.16
N ALA A 22 -4.93 12.27 22.71
CA ALA A 22 -4.38 11.78 23.97
C ALA A 22 -2.85 11.58 23.90
N PHE A 23 -2.31 11.19 22.75
CA PHE A 23 -0.87 11.05 22.53
C PHE A 23 -0.15 12.33 22.10
N ALA A 24 -0.72 13.51 22.38
CA ALA A 24 -0.14 14.80 21.96
C ALA A 24 1.30 15.05 22.38
N GLY A 25 1.72 14.50 23.52
CA GLY A 25 3.09 14.67 24.03
C GLY A 25 4.17 13.87 23.30
N SER A 26 3.87 13.12 22.23
CA SER A 26 4.92 12.49 21.42
C SER A 26 4.47 12.24 19.98
N ARG A 27 5.23 12.78 19.04
CA ARG A 27 5.08 12.49 17.61
C ARG A 27 5.17 10.99 17.32
N ALA A 28 6.10 10.28 17.95
CA ALA A 28 6.26 8.84 17.70
C ALA A 28 5.06 8.01 18.13
N ARG A 29 4.45 8.34 19.28
CA ARG A 29 3.22 7.66 19.75
C ARG A 29 2.05 7.88 18.80
N ARG A 30 1.89 9.11 18.28
CA ARG A 30 0.87 9.42 17.28
C ARG A 30 1.07 8.63 16.00
N GLU A 31 2.28 8.58 15.48
CA GLU A 31 2.56 7.84 14.24
C GLU A 31 2.31 6.34 14.40
N TRP A 32 2.73 5.73 15.51
CA TRP A 32 2.44 4.32 15.77
C TRP A 32 0.95 4.03 15.95
N LEU A 33 0.22 4.92 16.63
CA LEU A 33 -1.23 4.82 16.71
C LEU A 33 -1.86 4.83 15.31
N LEU A 34 -1.46 5.78 14.45
CA LEU A 34 -2.02 5.89 13.10
C LEU A 34 -1.66 4.70 12.22
N ILE A 35 -0.45 4.14 12.38
CA ILE A 35 -0.06 2.88 11.72
C ILE A 35 -0.96 1.73 12.19
N ALA A 36 -1.15 1.58 13.50
CA ALA A 36 -2.01 0.53 14.05
C ALA A 36 -3.47 0.68 13.58
N ALA A 37 -4.02 1.89 13.65
CA ALA A 37 -5.34 2.20 13.13
C ALA A 37 -5.46 1.87 11.64
N SER A 38 -4.43 2.21 10.87
CA SER A 38 -4.40 1.94 9.42
C SER A 38 -4.37 0.45 9.09
N LEU A 39 -3.59 -0.34 9.84
CA LEU A 39 -3.56 -1.79 9.67
C LEU A 39 -4.86 -2.46 10.11
N ILE A 40 -5.49 -1.99 11.18
CA ILE A 40 -6.82 -2.47 11.61
C ILE A 40 -7.85 -2.16 10.52
N PHE A 41 -7.84 -0.93 10.00
CA PHE A 41 -8.77 -0.50 8.95
C PHE A 41 -8.63 -1.33 7.68
N TYR A 42 -7.39 -1.58 7.25
CA TYR A 42 -7.05 -2.42 6.11
C TYR A 42 -7.42 -3.89 6.36
N GLY A 43 -7.01 -4.45 7.49
CA GLY A 43 -7.26 -5.84 7.85
C GLY A 43 -8.75 -6.17 8.08
N TYR A 44 -9.58 -5.16 8.35
CA TYR A 44 -11.03 -5.33 8.39
C TYR A 44 -11.62 -5.72 7.02
N TRP A 45 -10.95 -5.38 5.90
CA TRP A 45 -11.33 -5.88 4.58
C TRP A 45 -10.99 -7.36 4.43
N ASP A 46 -9.71 -7.69 4.61
CA ASP A 46 -9.23 -9.07 4.67
C ASP A 46 -7.88 -9.09 5.39
N TYR A 47 -7.84 -9.70 6.56
CA TYR A 47 -6.62 -9.76 7.38
C TYR A 47 -5.49 -10.54 6.69
N ARG A 48 -5.82 -11.47 5.78
CA ARG A 48 -4.83 -12.29 5.04
C ARG A 48 -3.98 -11.45 4.10
N LEU A 49 -4.44 -10.25 3.76
CA LEU A 49 -3.75 -9.32 2.88
C LEU A 49 -2.85 -8.33 3.62
N VAL A 50 -2.94 -8.24 4.95
CA VAL A 50 -2.07 -7.37 5.75
C VAL A 50 -0.58 -7.68 5.52
N PRO A 51 -0.13 -8.95 5.49
CA PRO A 51 1.26 -9.27 5.17
C PRO A 51 1.70 -8.79 3.78
N LEU A 52 0.80 -8.80 2.78
CA LEU A 52 1.10 -8.27 1.44
C LEU A 52 1.40 -6.77 1.50
N LEU A 53 0.55 -6.00 2.19
CA LEU A 53 0.75 -4.56 2.38
C LEU A 53 2.06 -4.27 3.12
N VAL A 54 2.28 -4.92 4.27
CA VAL A 54 3.48 -4.74 5.09
C VAL A 54 4.74 -5.13 4.32
N GLY A 55 4.70 -6.25 3.59
CA GLY A 55 5.81 -6.71 2.76
C GLY A 55 6.12 -5.76 1.62
N SER A 56 5.09 -5.24 0.94
CA SER A 56 5.23 -4.22 -0.10
C SER A 56 5.89 -2.95 0.43
N ILE A 57 5.44 -2.45 1.59
CA ILE A 57 6.02 -1.28 2.26
C ILE A 57 7.49 -1.53 2.60
N ALA A 58 7.80 -2.67 3.22
CA ALA A 58 9.18 -3.01 3.60
C ALA A 58 10.10 -3.12 2.38
N ALA A 59 9.67 -3.80 1.32
CA ALA A 59 10.44 -3.94 0.09
C ALA A 59 10.75 -2.57 -0.55
N ASN A 60 9.74 -1.71 -0.67
CA ASN A 60 9.92 -0.38 -1.26
C ASN A 60 10.78 0.53 -0.37
N TRP A 61 10.67 0.43 0.95
CA TRP A 61 11.54 1.17 1.87
C TRP A 61 13.01 0.76 1.73
N ILE A 62 13.29 -0.54 1.58
CA ILE A 62 14.64 -1.05 1.35
C ILE A 62 15.19 -0.51 0.02
N LEU A 63 14.39 -0.57 -1.06
CA LEU A 63 14.76 -0.02 -2.36
C LEU A 63 15.05 1.49 -2.27
N ALA A 64 14.20 2.26 -1.57
CA ALA A 64 14.39 3.69 -1.38
C ALA A 64 15.72 4.05 -0.68
N ARG A 65 16.21 3.18 0.21
CA ARG A 65 17.52 3.34 0.87
C ARG A 65 18.69 2.91 -0.03
N ALA A 66 18.48 1.93 -0.90
CA ALA A 66 19.50 1.42 -1.82
C ALA A 66 19.96 2.46 -2.85
N PHE A 67 19.17 3.52 -3.13
CA PHE A 67 19.56 4.62 -4.02
C PHE A 67 20.91 5.28 -3.70
N ARG A 68 21.38 5.23 -2.44
CA ARG A 68 22.69 5.78 -2.06
C ARG A 68 23.87 4.85 -2.34
N ALA A 69 23.64 3.55 -2.38
CA ALA A 69 24.69 2.53 -2.45
C ALA A 69 24.71 1.76 -3.78
N ALA A 70 23.65 1.87 -4.58
CA ALA A 70 23.48 1.15 -5.84
C ALA A 70 23.19 2.12 -7.00
N ASN A 71 23.17 1.58 -8.21
CA ASN A 71 22.79 2.33 -9.41
C ASN A 71 21.32 2.80 -9.29
N ALA A 72 21.13 4.11 -9.11
CA ALA A 72 19.83 4.73 -8.89
C ALA A 72 18.80 4.38 -9.98
N ARG A 73 19.22 4.28 -11.24
CA ARG A 73 18.33 3.92 -12.35
C ARG A 73 17.85 2.47 -12.23
N LEU A 74 18.75 1.56 -11.87
CA LEU A 74 18.40 0.15 -11.66
C LEU A 74 17.42 -0.01 -10.48
N VAL A 75 17.67 0.69 -9.36
CA VAL A 75 16.78 0.67 -8.20
C VAL A 75 15.38 1.16 -8.56
N LEU A 76 15.28 2.26 -9.33
CA LEU A 76 14.00 2.76 -9.81
C LEU A 76 13.29 1.74 -10.70
N VAL A 77 13.98 1.18 -11.71
CA VAL A 77 13.39 0.20 -12.64
C VAL A 77 12.90 -1.04 -11.90
N LEU A 78 13.70 -1.59 -10.98
CA LEU A 78 13.31 -2.75 -10.18
C LEU A 78 12.11 -2.44 -9.28
N GLY A 79 12.10 -1.27 -8.64
CA GLY A 79 10.98 -0.86 -7.80
C GLY A 79 9.69 -0.67 -8.58
N VAL A 80 9.76 0.00 -9.74
CA VAL A 80 8.60 0.14 -10.64
C VAL A 80 8.12 -1.23 -11.13
N ALA A 81 9.03 -2.10 -11.57
CA ALA A 81 8.70 -3.44 -12.03
C ALA A 81 8.03 -4.28 -10.93
N LEU A 82 8.56 -4.26 -9.70
CA LEU A 82 7.99 -4.98 -8.55
C LEU A 82 6.57 -4.49 -8.24
N ASN A 83 6.36 -3.19 -8.19
CA ASN A 83 5.06 -2.57 -7.93
C ASN A 83 4.04 -2.88 -9.04
N LEU A 84 4.43 -2.73 -10.31
CA LEU A 84 3.56 -3.05 -11.45
C LEU A 84 3.25 -4.54 -11.54
N SER A 85 4.20 -5.41 -11.17
CA SER A 85 3.96 -6.85 -11.10
C SER A 85 2.89 -7.18 -10.06
N LEU A 86 2.89 -6.50 -8.92
CA LEU A 86 1.89 -6.69 -7.87
C LEU A 86 0.48 -6.32 -8.35
N ILE A 87 0.30 -5.17 -9.01
CA ILE A 87 -0.98 -4.85 -9.66
C ILE A 87 -1.30 -5.85 -10.78
N GLY A 88 -0.32 -6.20 -11.61
CA GLY A 88 -0.49 -7.13 -12.73
C GLY A 88 -1.06 -8.47 -12.29
N VAL A 89 -0.47 -9.07 -11.25
CA VAL A 89 -0.92 -10.35 -10.67
C VAL A 89 -2.32 -10.23 -10.07
N PHE A 90 -2.52 -9.29 -9.15
CA PHE A 90 -3.75 -9.27 -8.34
C PHE A 90 -4.96 -8.67 -9.08
N LYS A 91 -4.75 -7.77 -10.04
CA LYS A 91 -5.83 -7.04 -10.71
C LYS A 91 -6.09 -7.52 -12.13
N TYR A 92 -5.05 -7.93 -12.86
CA TYR A 92 -5.16 -8.15 -14.30
C TYR A 92 -4.84 -9.57 -14.78
N ALA A 93 -4.22 -10.42 -13.96
CA ALA A 93 -3.76 -11.72 -14.43
C ALA A 93 -4.90 -12.63 -14.88
N ASP A 94 -6.00 -12.70 -14.13
CA ASP A 94 -7.18 -13.48 -14.51
C ASP A 94 -7.86 -12.94 -15.78
N PHE A 95 -7.95 -11.61 -15.91
CA PHE A 95 -8.47 -10.95 -17.11
C PHE A 95 -7.64 -11.26 -18.36
N PHE A 96 -6.31 -11.19 -18.25
CA PHE A 96 -5.41 -11.49 -19.36
C PHE A 96 -5.45 -12.98 -19.74
N ALA A 97 -5.50 -13.87 -18.75
CA ALA A 97 -5.62 -15.31 -18.96
C ALA A 97 -6.93 -15.65 -19.69
N GLY A 98 -8.06 -15.08 -19.25
CA GLY A 98 -9.35 -15.25 -19.91
C GLY A 98 -9.38 -14.70 -21.33
N SER A 99 -8.77 -13.52 -21.54
CA SER A 99 -8.68 -12.91 -22.88
C SER A 99 -7.85 -13.75 -23.84
N LEU A 100 -6.70 -14.28 -23.37
CA LEU A 100 -5.85 -15.14 -24.17
C LEU A 100 -6.53 -16.47 -24.49
N ALA A 101 -7.19 -17.08 -23.50
CA ALA A 101 -7.95 -18.30 -23.71
C ALA A 101 -9.05 -18.11 -24.77
N TRP A 102 -9.78 -17.00 -24.70
CA TRP A 102 -10.81 -16.65 -25.68
C TRP A 102 -10.25 -16.54 -27.11
N VAL A 103 -9.12 -15.83 -27.29
CA VAL A 103 -8.45 -15.72 -28.60
C VAL A 103 -7.98 -17.08 -29.13
N LEU A 104 -7.53 -17.96 -28.24
CA LEU A 104 -7.06 -19.31 -28.58
C LEU A 104 -8.19 -20.35 -28.74
N GLY A 105 -9.45 -19.95 -28.53
CA GLY A 105 -10.59 -20.88 -28.53
C GLY A 105 -10.60 -21.86 -27.35
N ALA A 106 -9.84 -21.58 -26.30
CA ALA A 106 -9.77 -22.35 -25.07
C ALA A 106 -10.78 -21.86 -24.02
N GLN A 107 -11.10 -22.73 -23.06
CA GLN A 107 -11.92 -22.38 -21.89
C GLN A 107 -11.00 -21.90 -20.76
N HIS A 108 -11.37 -20.80 -20.08
CA HIS A 108 -10.67 -20.30 -18.89
C HIS A 108 -11.57 -20.39 -17.67
N SER A 109 -11.04 -20.96 -16.59
CA SER A 109 -11.71 -20.97 -15.29
C SER A 109 -11.15 -19.83 -14.44
N PRO A 110 -12.01 -18.94 -13.90
CA PRO A 110 -11.54 -17.81 -13.08
C PRO A 110 -10.69 -18.27 -11.90
N TRP A 111 -9.54 -17.64 -11.72
CA TRP A 111 -8.60 -17.96 -10.65
C TRP A 111 -9.05 -17.47 -9.26
N ASN A 112 -10.16 -16.72 -9.18
CA ASN A 112 -10.74 -16.21 -7.93
C ASN A 112 -9.72 -15.51 -7.02
N ILE A 113 -8.81 -14.73 -7.62
CA ILE A 113 -7.78 -13.99 -6.90
C ILE A 113 -8.46 -12.93 -6.01
N ILE A 114 -8.18 -12.97 -4.71
CA ILE A 114 -8.70 -11.99 -3.76
C ILE A 114 -8.00 -10.65 -4.02
N LEU A 115 -8.78 -9.65 -4.44
CA LEU A 115 -8.26 -8.32 -4.76
C LEU A 115 -7.93 -7.54 -3.48
N PRO A 116 -6.68 -7.05 -3.32
CA PRO A 116 -6.34 -6.23 -2.18
C PRO A 116 -6.94 -4.83 -2.27
N LEU A 117 -7.58 -4.41 -1.19
CA LEU A 117 -8.19 -3.09 -1.07
C LEU A 117 -7.10 -2.02 -1.26
N GLY A 118 -7.38 -1.03 -2.11
CA GLY A 118 -6.45 0.07 -2.32
C GLY A 118 -5.13 -0.30 -3.01
N ILE A 119 -5.01 -1.49 -3.62
CA ILE A 119 -3.78 -1.96 -4.28
C ILE A 119 -3.22 -0.95 -5.28
N SER A 120 -4.08 -0.32 -6.08
CA SER A 120 -3.63 0.71 -7.02
C SER A 120 -3.06 1.94 -6.31
N PHE A 121 -3.72 2.42 -5.25
CA PHE A 121 -3.28 3.63 -4.52
C PHE A 121 -1.93 3.44 -3.87
N PHE A 122 -1.76 2.44 -3.00
CA PHE A 122 -0.49 2.24 -2.32
C PHE A 122 0.63 1.91 -3.31
N THR A 123 0.34 1.18 -4.40
CA THR A 123 1.34 0.87 -5.43
C THR A 123 1.80 2.12 -6.18
N PHE A 124 0.88 2.96 -6.65
CA PHE A 124 1.25 4.20 -7.35
C PHE A 124 1.91 5.22 -6.42
N GLN A 125 1.50 5.26 -5.15
CA GLN A 125 2.15 6.08 -4.14
C GLN A 125 3.61 5.63 -3.87
N GLN A 126 3.85 4.32 -3.78
CA GLN A 126 5.20 3.77 -3.67
C GLN A 126 6.03 4.08 -4.93
N ILE A 127 5.47 3.93 -6.14
CA ILE A 127 6.13 4.28 -7.40
C ILE A 127 6.48 5.78 -7.43
N SER A 128 5.53 6.65 -7.10
CA SER A 128 5.75 8.11 -7.07
C SER A 128 6.90 8.44 -6.12
N TYR A 129 6.89 7.87 -4.92
CA TYR A 129 7.97 8.08 -3.97
C TYR A 129 9.33 7.64 -4.52
N LEU A 130 9.42 6.47 -5.16
CA LEU A 130 10.69 6.03 -5.76
C LEU A 130 11.14 6.93 -6.91
N ALA A 131 10.21 7.45 -7.72
CA ALA A 131 10.50 8.39 -8.79
C ALA A 131 11.01 9.74 -8.23
N ASP A 132 10.36 10.26 -7.19
CA ASP A 132 10.77 11.51 -6.52
C ASP A 132 12.13 11.32 -5.82
N ARG A 133 12.40 10.14 -5.25
CA ARG A 133 13.71 9.76 -4.71
C ARG A 133 14.79 9.72 -5.79
N TYR A 134 14.48 9.22 -6.99
CA TYR A 134 15.40 9.22 -8.12
C TYR A 134 15.71 10.65 -8.61
N ARG A 135 14.73 11.56 -8.60
CA ARG A 135 14.91 12.98 -8.96
C ARG A 135 15.57 13.83 -7.88
N GLY A 136 15.69 13.33 -6.66
CA GLY A 136 16.19 14.09 -5.52
C GLY A 136 15.16 15.04 -4.90
N GLU A 137 13.87 14.88 -5.24
CA GLU A 137 12.75 15.72 -4.80
C GLU A 137 12.13 15.23 -3.47
N ALA A 138 12.36 13.97 -3.09
CA ALA A 138 11.86 13.40 -1.84
C ALA A 138 12.99 13.07 -0.84
N PRO A 139 12.77 13.27 0.49
CA PRO A 139 13.73 12.86 1.51
C PRO A 139 13.75 11.34 1.71
N VAL A 140 14.82 10.84 2.32
CA VAL A 140 14.88 9.44 2.77
C VAL A 140 14.12 9.32 4.09
N TYR A 141 12.94 8.68 4.05
CA TYR A 141 12.14 8.47 5.25
C TYR A 141 12.70 7.36 6.13
N GLY A 142 12.54 7.51 7.44
CA GLY A 142 12.64 6.38 8.37
C GLY A 142 11.51 5.37 8.09
N PHE A 143 11.67 4.16 8.62
CA PHE A 143 10.72 3.08 8.33
C PHE A 143 9.30 3.43 8.78
N ARG A 144 9.14 4.02 9.97
CA ARG A 144 7.84 4.46 10.50
C ARG A 144 7.19 5.53 9.65
N GLU A 145 7.93 6.57 9.29
CA GLU A 145 7.38 7.67 8.49
C GLU A 145 6.94 7.17 7.12
N TYR A 146 7.74 6.29 6.49
CA TYR A 146 7.39 5.67 5.23
C TYR A 146 6.18 4.73 5.34
N PHE A 147 6.14 3.90 6.39
CA PHE A 147 5.02 3.00 6.64
C PHE A 147 3.73 3.78 6.80
N LEU A 148 3.74 4.81 7.64
CA LEU A 148 2.57 5.65 7.83
C LEU A 148 2.17 6.34 6.52
N TYR A 149 3.13 6.92 5.78
CA TYR A 149 2.89 7.54 4.48
C TYR A 149 2.09 6.63 3.56
N VAL A 150 2.53 5.38 3.35
CA VAL A 150 1.87 4.44 2.41
C VAL A 150 0.57 3.86 2.97
N SER A 151 0.53 3.55 4.28
CA SER A 151 -0.58 2.81 4.89
C SER A 151 -1.75 3.69 5.33
N PHE A 152 -1.59 5.02 5.38
CA PHE A 152 -2.54 5.91 6.04
C PHE A 152 -3.98 5.72 5.54
N PHE A 153 -4.86 5.22 6.42
CA PHE A 153 -6.17 4.73 5.99
C PHE A 153 -7.05 5.73 5.24
N PRO A 154 -7.08 7.05 5.55
CA PRO A 154 -7.86 8.02 4.78
C PRO A 154 -7.44 8.07 3.31
N GLN A 155 -6.14 7.96 3.06
CA GLN A 155 -5.57 8.04 1.71
C GLN A 155 -5.72 6.72 0.95
N LEU A 156 -5.63 5.59 1.64
CA LEU A 156 -5.50 4.27 1.03
C LEU A 156 -6.68 3.87 0.10
N ILE A 157 -7.86 4.47 0.28
CA ILE A 157 -9.05 4.19 -0.56
C ILE A 157 -9.49 5.42 -1.38
N ALA A 158 -9.23 6.64 -0.90
CA ALA A 158 -9.80 7.84 -1.49
C ALA A 158 -8.81 8.69 -2.31
N GLY A 159 -7.49 8.43 -2.21
CA GLY A 159 -6.45 9.20 -2.91
C GLY A 159 -6.06 10.48 -2.19
#